data_AF-A0A6V7I1N1-F1
#
_entry.id   AF-A0A6V7I1N1-F1
#
_cell.length_a   1.000
_cell.length_b   1.000
_cell.length_c   1.000
_cell.angle_alpha   90.00
_cell.angle_beta   90.00
_cell.angle_gamma   90.00
#
_symmetry.space_group_name_H-M   'P 1'
#
loop_
_entity.id
_entity.type
_entity.pdbx_description
1 polymer ?
#
loop_
_entity_poly.entity_id
_entity_poly.type
_entity_poly.pdbx_seq_one_letter_code
_entity_poly.pdbx_strand_id
1 'polypeptide(L)'
;MLDADVFLTNPSTLTSLINKQKTVVAPLLRSDGLYSNFWAGMTSEYYYVRTDRYKPILNRVELGCHDVPMVHSAVLIDLRRKESDHLTYDPKTITNYLGPEDDIIAFAVGANLS
;
A
#
# COMPACT_ATOMS: atom_id res chain seq x y z
N MET A 1 -3.14 -10.01 2.48
CA MET A 1 -2.09 -10.17 3.50
C MET A 1 -2.46 -9.34 4.72
N LEU A 2 -2.18 -9.85 5.91
CA LEU A 2 -2.42 -9.16 7.18
C LEU A 2 -1.26 -9.50 8.13
N ASP A 3 -0.54 -8.47 8.58
CA ASP A 3 0.53 -8.62 9.56
C ASP A 3 -0.06 -8.93 10.95
N ALA A 4 0.73 -9.60 11.79
CA ALA A 4 0.28 -10.09 13.10
C ALA A 4 -0.02 -8.98 14.12
N ASP A 5 0.50 -7.77 13.92
CA ASP A 5 0.29 -6.59 14.75
C ASP A 5 -0.87 -5.71 14.28
N VAL A 6 -1.62 -6.15 13.25
CA VAL A 6 -2.79 -5.42 12.76
C VAL A 6 -4.06 -5.83 13.49
N PHE A 7 -4.68 -4.84 14.13
CA PHE A 7 -5.97 -4.99 14.81
C PHE A 7 -7.10 -4.36 13.97
N LEU A 8 -7.81 -5.18 13.20
CA LEU A 8 -9.01 -4.76 12.48
C LEU A 8 -10.21 -4.70 13.43
N THR A 9 -10.59 -3.50 13.87
CA THR A 9 -11.73 -3.28 14.77
C THR A 9 -13.06 -3.07 14.05
N ASN A 10 -13.03 -2.73 12.76
CA ASN A 10 -14.23 -2.61 11.93
C ASN A 10 -14.55 -3.96 11.28
N PRO A 11 -15.66 -4.64 11.65
CA PRO A 11 -16.01 -5.95 11.10
C PRO A 11 -16.34 -5.91 9.60
N SER A 12 -16.70 -4.74 9.07
CA SER A 12 -17.03 -4.55 7.65
C SER A 12 -15.80 -4.26 6.77
N THR A 13 -14.57 -4.34 7.32
CA THR A 13 -13.34 -3.96 6.59
C THR A 13 -13.20 -4.73 5.27
N LEU A 14 -13.28 -6.07 5.31
CA LEU A 14 -13.11 -6.90 4.11
C LEU A 14 -14.13 -6.55 3.01
N THR A 15 -15.42 -6.51 3.36
CA THR A 15 -16.49 -6.12 2.43
C THR A 15 -16.26 -4.71 1.86
N SER A 16 -15.84 -3.77 2.71
CA SER A 16 -15.57 -2.39 2.27
C SER A 16 -14.41 -2.32 1.27
N LEU A 17 -13.36 -3.13 1.46
CA LEU A 17 -12.22 -3.21 0.56
C LEU A 17 -12.60 -3.89 -0.76
N ILE A 18 -13.35 -5.00 -0.73
CA ILE A 18 -13.86 -5.68 -1.94
C ILE A 18 -14.65 -4.71 -2.80
N ASN A 19 -15.51 -3.89 -2.19
CA ASN A 19 -16.34 -2.91 -2.89
C ASN A 19 -15.53 -1.77 -3.55
N LYS A 20 -14.23 -1.62 -3.26
CA LYS A 20 -13.37 -0.65 -3.96
C LYS A 20 -12.99 -1.09 -5.36
N GLN A 21 -13.07 -2.39 -5.67
CA GLN A 21 -12.78 -2.93 -7.00
C GLN A 21 -11.41 -2.45 -7.53
N LYS A 22 -10.37 -2.54 -6.69
CA LYS A 22 -8.98 -2.22 -7.02
C LYS A 22 -8.15 -3.51 -7.00
N THR A 23 -7.06 -3.55 -7.79
CA THR A 23 -6.11 -4.66 -7.78
C THR A 23 -5.44 -4.80 -6.42
N VAL A 24 -4.98 -3.69 -5.85
CA VAL A 24 -4.43 -3.61 -4.49
C VAL A 24 -5.17 -2.50 -3.74
N VAL A 25 -5.62 -2.79 -2.52
CA VAL A 25 -6.23 -1.80 -1.64
C VAL A 25 -5.98 -2.12 -0.18
N ALA A 26 -5.72 -1.08 0.62
CA ALA A 26 -5.49 -1.19 2.05
C ALA A 26 -6.49 -0.36 2.85
N PRO A 27 -6.91 -0.80 4.04
CA PRO A 27 -7.54 0.09 5.00
C PRO A 27 -6.47 1.00 5.62
N LEU A 28 -6.82 2.25 5.93
CA LEU A 28 -5.95 3.12 6.71
C LEU A 28 -5.90 2.64 8.16
N LEU A 29 -4.73 2.18 8.60
CA LEU A 29 -4.44 1.77 9.97
C LEU A 29 -3.92 2.94 10.79
N ARG A 30 -4.42 3.06 12.02
CA ARG A 30 -3.95 4.05 12.98
C ARG A 30 -2.88 3.43 13.86
N SER A 31 -1.73 4.08 13.97
CA SER A 31 -0.69 3.77 14.96
C SER A 31 -0.48 4.98 15.89
N ASP A 32 0.48 4.87 16.80
CA ASP A 32 0.89 6.01 17.62
C ASP A 32 1.65 7.06 16.78
N GLY A 33 1.44 8.33 17.10
CA GLY A 33 2.03 9.46 16.39
C GLY A 33 1.62 9.57 14.92
N LEU A 34 2.61 9.76 14.04
CA LEU A 34 2.43 9.98 12.59
C LEU A 34 2.81 8.77 11.73
N TYR A 35 3.00 7.60 12.33
CA TYR A 35 3.26 6.35 11.61
C TYR A 35 1.93 5.69 11.20
N SER A 36 1.91 5.09 10.02
CA SER A 36 0.75 4.41 9.45
C SER A 36 1.20 3.49 8.33
N ASN A 37 0.28 2.74 7.75
CA ASN A 37 0.53 1.66 6.82
C ASN A 37 0.54 2.09 5.34
N PHE A 38 0.93 3.34 5.07
CA PHE A 38 0.99 3.91 3.72
C PHE A 38 2.04 5.01 3.63
N TRP A 39 2.56 5.25 2.43
CA TRP A 39 3.41 6.40 2.13
C TRP A 39 2.69 7.35 1.19
N ALA A 40 2.66 8.65 1.48
CA ALA A 40 2.03 9.67 0.62
C ALA A 40 2.96 10.24 -0.46
N GLY A 41 4.20 9.76 -0.51
CA GLY A 41 5.23 10.18 -1.45
C GLY A 41 6.44 9.27 -1.36
N MET A 42 7.23 9.29 -2.43
CA MET A 42 8.40 8.45 -2.60
C MET A 42 9.48 9.23 -3.40
N THR A 43 10.76 9.06 -3.07
CA THR A 43 11.87 9.67 -3.83
C THR A 43 12.10 8.94 -5.16
N SER A 44 12.96 9.48 -6.02
CA SER A 44 13.45 8.78 -7.21
C SER A 44 14.18 7.48 -6.89
N GLU A 45 14.73 7.37 -5.68
CA GLU A 45 15.40 6.18 -5.15
C GLU A 45 14.44 5.26 -4.37
N TYR A 46 13.13 5.44 -4.54
CA TYR A 46 12.07 4.62 -3.98
C TYR A 46 11.85 4.71 -2.46
N TYR A 47 12.49 5.65 -1.77
CA TYR A 47 12.35 5.79 -0.33
C TYR A 47 11.25 6.76 0.09
N TYR A 48 10.82 6.63 1.34
CA TYR A 48 9.77 7.43 1.94
C TYR A 48 9.97 8.94 1.78
N VAL A 49 8.90 9.65 1.37
CA VAL A 49 8.81 11.11 1.44
C VAL A 49 7.55 11.53 2.17
N ARG A 50 7.72 12.39 3.19
CA ARG A 50 6.59 13.07 3.85
C ARG A 50 6.10 14.21 2.96
N THR A 51 4.96 14.03 2.31
CA THR A 51 4.30 15.07 1.51
C THR A 51 3.22 15.79 2.33
N ASP A 52 2.79 16.96 1.87
CA ASP A 52 1.71 17.73 2.50
C ASP A 52 0.36 16.97 2.50
N ARG A 53 0.20 15.98 1.60
CA ARG A 53 -0.97 15.10 1.55
C ARG A 53 -1.01 14.09 2.69
N TYR A 54 0.12 13.82 3.35
CA TYR A 54 0.20 12.77 4.37
C TYR A 54 -0.74 13.04 5.56
N LYS A 55 -0.67 14.23 6.16
CA LYS A 55 -1.45 14.58 7.35
C LYS A 55 -2.97 14.64 7.07
N PRO A 56 -3.44 15.25 5.96
CA PRO A 56 -4.86 15.23 5.61
C PRO A 56 -5.44 13.82 5.46
N ILE A 57 -4.70 12.90 4.84
CA ILE A 57 -5.10 11.48 4.69
C ILE A 57 -5.11 10.79 6.06
N LEU A 58 -4.00 10.87 6.82
CA LEU A 58 -3.86 10.23 8.12
C LEU A 58 -4.96 10.67 9.10
N ASN A 59 -5.22 11.97 9.15
CA ASN A 59 -6.20 12.57 10.07
C ASN A 59 -7.64 12.50 9.54
N ARG A 60 -7.86 11.86 8.38
CA ARG A 60 -9.19 11.71 7.74
C ARG A 60 -9.88 13.05 7.47
N VAL A 61 -9.09 14.09 7.20
CA VAL A 61 -9.61 15.36 6.66
C VAL A 61 -9.96 15.17 5.19
N GLU A 62 -9.10 14.46 4.45
CA GLU A 62 -9.37 14.01 3.08
C GLU A 62 -9.97 12.59 3.12
N LEU A 63 -11.30 12.48 3.08
CA LEU A 63 -12.00 11.20 3.08
C LEU A 63 -12.01 10.59 1.68
N GLY A 64 -11.78 9.28 1.56
CA GLY A 64 -11.86 8.60 0.27
C GLY A 64 -11.01 7.34 0.17
N CYS A 65 -10.82 6.89 -1.06
CA CYS A 65 -9.83 5.89 -1.44
C CYS A 65 -8.73 6.63 -2.20
N HIS A 66 -7.51 6.63 -1.66
CA HIS A 66 -6.42 7.46 -2.15
C HIS A 66 -5.40 6.63 -2.91
N ASP A 67 -5.02 7.09 -4.09
CA ASP A 67 -3.87 6.53 -4.79
C ASP A 67 -2.59 7.05 -4.11
N VAL A 68 -1.76 6.11 -3.68
CA VAL A 68 -0.54 6.34 -2.90
C VAL A 68 0.57 5.43 -3.43
N PRO A 69 1.84 5.86 -3.40
CA PRO A 69 2.93 5.08 -3.96
C PRO A 69 3.20 3.77 -3.21
N MET A 70 2.77 3.63 -1.95
CA MET A 70 3.01 2.41 -1.17
C MET A 70 1.94 2.20 -0.10
N VAL A 71 1.53 0.94 0.08
CA VAL A 71 0.74 0.45 1.20
C VAL A 71 1.36 -0.84 1.76
N HIS A 72 1.24 -1.06 3.06
CA HIS A 72 1.76 -2.25 3.73
C HIS A 72 0.85 -2.74 4.88
N SER A 73 1.27 -3.81 5.54
CA SER A 73 0.68 -4.45 6.73
C SER A 73 -0.75 -5.00 6.65
N ALA A 74 -1.64 -4.40 5.88
CA ALA A 74 -2.97 -4.92 5.62
C ALA A 74 -3.38 -4.57 4.19
N VAL A 75 -3.36 -5.57 3.31
CA VAL A 75 -3.69 -5.39 1.89
C VAL A 75 -4.66 -6.47 1.42
N LEU A 76 -5.69 -6.04 0.69
CA LEU A 76 -6.51 -6.90 -0.14
C LEU A 76 -5.96 -6.85 -1.57
N ILE A 77 -5.75 -8.02 -2.15
CA ILE A 77 -5.29 -8.18 -3.53
C ILE A 77 -6.36 -8.93 -4.31
N ASP A 78 -6.79 -8.40 -5.45
CA ASP A 78 -7.71 -9.07 -6.36
C ASP A 78 -6.93 -9.91 -7.39
N LEU A 79 -6.74 -11.18 -7.08
CA LEU A 79 -5.99 -12.15 -7.92
C LEU A 79 -6.68 -12.51 -9.25
N ARG A 80 -7.88 -11.98 -9.52
CA ARG A 80 -8.57 -12.18 -10.80
C ARG A 80 -8.11 -11.20 -11.88
N ARG A 81 -7.29 -10.22 -11.50
CA ARG A 81 -6.78 -9.15 -12.35
C ARG A 81 -5.37 -9.49 -12.81
N LYS A 82 -5.07 -9.34 -14.11
CA LYS A 82 -3.75 -9.69 -14.69
C LYS A 82 -2.63 -8.85 -14.08
N GLU A 83 -2.97 -7.63 -13.70
CA GLU A 83 -2.14 -6.70 -12.96
C GLU A 83 -1.51 -7.32 -11.70
N SER A 84 -2.23 -8.25 -11.05
CA SER A 84 -1.74 -8.94 -9.86
C SER A 84 -0.59 -9.92 -10.12
N ASP A 85 -0.39 -10.33 -11.38
CA ASP A 85 0.72 -11.22 -11.79
C ASP A 85 2.09 -10.52 -11.65
N HIS A 86 2.11 -9.18 -11.57
CA HIS A 86 3.32 -8.38 -11.40
C HIS A 86 3.69 -8.15 -9.93
N LEU A 87 2.82 -8.52 -8.98
CA LEU A 87 3.06 -8.31 -7.56
C LEU A 87 4.11 -9.29 -7.04
N THR A 88 5.13 -8.75 -6.37
CA THR A 88 6.23 -9.54 -5.83
C THR A 88 6.85 -8.86 -4.63
N TYR A 89 7.32 -9.65 -3.67
CA TYR A 89 8.16 -9.19 -2.56
C TYR A 89 9.65 -9.43 -2.82
N ASP A 90 10.00 -10.03 -3.98
CA ASP A 90 11.38 -10.28 -4.38
C ASP A 90 11.80 -9.30 -5.48
N PRO A 91 12.63 -8.29 -5.16
CA PRO A 91 13.10 -7.32 -6.14
C PRO A 91 13.77 -7.94 -7.38
N LYS A 92 14.37 -9.13 -7.23
CA LYS A 92 15.11 -9.82 -8.31
C LYS A 92 14.20 -10.35 -9.41
N THR A 93 12.91 -10.48 -9.12
CA THR A 93 11.90 -10.91 -10.09
C THR A 93 11.40 -9.76 -10.97
N ILE A 94 11.70 -8.51 -10.61
CA ILE A 94 11.28 -7.33 -11.35
C ILE A 94 12.29 -7.04 -12.48
N THR A 95 11.79 -6.97 -13.72
CA THR A 95 12.64 -6.75 -14.89
C THR A 95 13.22 -5.33 -14.89
N ASN A 96 14.54 -5.20 -15.09
CA ASN A 96 15.26 -3.91 -15.10
C ASN A 96 15.09 -3.08 -13.82
N TYR A 97 14.90 -3.73 -12.67
CA TYR A 97 14.78 -3.05 -11.40
C TYR A 97 16.13 -2.48 -10.94
N LEU A 98 16.15 -1.17 -10.69
CA LEU A 98 17.32 -0.42 -10.22
C LEU A 98 17.12 0.16 -8.81
N GLY A 99 16.06 -0.24 -8.12
CA GLY A 99 15.77 0.20 -6.76
C GLY A 99 16.52 -0.62 -5.69
N PRO A 100 16.26 -0.34 -4.40
CA PRO A 100 16.91 -1.03 -3.30
C PRO A 100 16.43 -2.49 -3.13
N GLU A 101 17.26 -3.31 -2.46
CA GLU A 101 16.89 -4.65 -1.99
C GLU A 101 15.96 -4.53 -0.76
N ASP A 102 14.69 -4.23 -1.04
CA ASP A 102 13.62 -4.04 -0.06
C ASP A 102 12.32 -4.63 -0.60
N ASP A 103 11.70 -5.50 0.18
CA ASP A 103 10.55 -6.32 -0.20
C ASP A 103 9.26 -5.50 -0.33
N ILE A 104 9.06 -4.51 0.55
CA ILE A 104 7.89 -3.63 0.51
C ILE A 104 8.00 -2.66 -0.67
N ILE A 105 9.20 -2.16 -0.97
CA ILE A 105 9.43 -1.35 -2.17
C ILE A 105 9.22 -2.20 -3.44
N ALA A 106 9.70 -3.45 -3.47
CA ALA A 106 9.45 -4.37 -4.58
C ALA A 106 7.94 -4.58 -4.79
N PHE A 107 7.17 -4.76 -3.72
CA PHE A 107 5.72 -4.89 -3.79
C PHE A 107 5.06 -3.64 -4.36
N ALA A 108 5.46 -2.46 -3.88
CA ALA A 108 4.95 -1.18 -4.38
C ALA A 108 5.26 -0.95 -5.87
N VAL A 109 6.47 -1.29 -6.30
CA VAL A 109 6.90 -1.17 -7.70
C VAL A 109 6.13 -2.16 -8.58
N GLY A 110 6.02 -3.42 -8.15
CA GLY A 110 5.21 -4.44 -8.84
C GLY A 110 3.75 -4.01 -9.01
N ALA A 111 3.17 -3.37 -7.98
CA ALA A 111 1.81 -2.85 -8.01
C ALA A 111 1.60 -1.64 -8.94
N ASN A 112 2.69 -1.02 -9.42
CA ASN A 112 2.66 0.13 -10.32
C ASN A 112 3.06 -0.26 -11.75
N LEU A 113 3.55 -1.50 -11.96
CA LEU A 113 3.70 -2.13 -13.26
C LEU A 113 2.39 -2.73 -13.78
N SER A 114 1.42 -2.87 -12.87
CA SER A 114 0.00 -3.22 -13.04
C SER A 114 -0.77 -2.27 -13.97
#